data_AF-M5G7S4-F1
#
_entry.id   AF-M5G7S4-F1
#
_cell.length_a   1.000
_cell.length_b   1.000
_cell.length_c   1.000
_cell.angle_alpha   90.00
_cell.angle_beta   90.00
_cell.angle_gamma   90.00
#
_symmetry.space_group_name_H-M   'P 1'
#
loop_
_entity.id
_entity.type
_entity.pdbx_description
1 polymer ?
#
loop_
_entity_poly.entity_id
_entity_poly.type
_entity_poly.pdbx_seq_one_letter_code
_entity_poly.pdbx_strand_id
1 'polypeptide(L)'
;MGFFLNNIIGGALFGLAVRMWQLGLVNRPVLKPNELWTHASYMFAFGWGGYGLAHLELKVNSRLAELRDMRLQAKEIAWERAAERRKQMGVPPEEAERHVEIVRKIRELQDKLDGTAPGSH
;
A
#
# COMPACT_ATOMS: atom_id res chain seq x y z
N MET A 1 -21.31 4.41 1.31
CA MET A 1 -21.70 3.54 2.45
C MET A 1 -21.25 2.08 2.30
N GLY A 2 -21.25 1.48 1.10
CA GLY A 2 -20.95 0.05 0.93
C GLY A 2 -19.55 -0.42 1.39
N PHE A 3 -18.49 0.37 1.18
CA PHE A 3 -17.11 -0.01 1.54
C PHE A 3 -16.91 -0.26 3.04
N PHE A 4 -17.43 0.64 3.89
CA PHE A 4 -17.32 0.50 5.35
C PHE A 4 -18.13 -0.69 5.88
N LEU A 5 -19.34 -0.90 5.35
CA LEU A 5 -20.18 -2.05 5.69
C LEU A 5 -19.48 -3.37 5.32
N ASN A 6 -18.85 -3.44 4.14
CA ASN A 6 -18.13 -4.64 3.70
C ASN A 6 -16.93 -4.96 4.61
N ASN A 7 -16.19 -3.95 5.05
CA ASN A 7 -15.07 -4.13 5.97
C ASN A 7 -15.50 -4.52 7.38
N ILE A 8 -16.63 -3.99 7.87
CA ILE A 8 -17.22 -4.39 9.15
C ILE A 8 -17.71 -5.85 9.09
N ILE A 9 -18.41 -6.22 8.02
CA ILE A 9 -18.90 -7.59 7.81
C ILE A 9 -17.73 -8.55 7.65
N GLY A 10 -16.71 -8.19 6.86
CA GLY A 10 -15.50 -8.98 6.67
C GLY A 10 -14.73 -9.18 7.99
N GLY A 11 -14.56 -8.12 8.78
CA GLY A 11 -13.95 -8.19 10.11
C GLY A 11 -14.76 -9.04 11.09
N ALA A 12 -16.09 -8.91 11.09
CA ALA A 12 -16.96 -9.72 11.93
C ALA A 12 -16.93 -11.22 11.55
N LEU A 13 -16.94 -11.53 10.25
CA LEU A 13 -16.81 -12.91 9.75
C LEU A 13 -15.43 -13.49 10.09
N PHE A 14 -14.37 -12.69 9.98
CA PHE A 14 -13.02 -13.10 10.38
C PHE A 14 -12.94 -13.37 11.88
N GLY A 15 -13.51 -12.52 12.73
CA GLY A 15 -13.58 -12.75 14.17
C GLY A 15 -14.34 -14.03 14.54
N LEU A 16 -15.41 -14.34 13.81
CA LEU A 16 -16.17 -15.58 13.98
C LEU A 16 -15.33 -16.80 13.54
N ALA A 17 -14.63 -16.70 12.41
CA ALA A 17 -13.73 -17.74 11.92
C ALA A 17 -12.57 -18.02 12.90
N VAL A 18 -11.94 -16.97 13.45
CA VAL A 18 -10.89 -17.11 14.48
C VAL A 18 -11.44 -17.78 15.74
N ARG A 19 -12.66 -17.43 16.17
CA ARG A 19 -13.30 -18.06 17.32
C ARG A 19 -13.60 -19.55 17.08
N MET A 20 -14.11 -19.90 15.90
CA MET A 20 -14.33 -21.29 15.51
C MET A 20 -13.02 -22.08 15.42
N TRP A 21 -11.95 -21.46 14.92
CA TRP A 21 -10.62 -22.07 14.89
C TRP A 21 -10.07 -22.33 16.30
N GLN A 22 -10.17 -21.35 17.22
CA GLN A 22 -9.80 -21.54 18.63
C GLN A 22 -10.59 -22.68 19.28
N LEU A 23 -11.90 -22.78 19.03
CA LEU A 23 -12.74 -23.84 19.59
C LEU A 23 -12.42 -25.22 19.00
N GLY A 24 -12.06 -25.28 17.71
CA GLY A 24 -11.59 -26.49 17.05
C GLY A 24 -10.28 -27.02 17.63
N LEU A 25 -9.35 -26.13 18.01
CA LEU A 25 -8.11 -26.51 18.68
C LEU A 25 -8.33 -27.02 20.12
N VAL A 26 -9.37 -26.55 20.80
CA VAL A 26 -9.66 -26.87 22.21
C VAL A 26 -10.70 -28.02 22.36
N ASN A 27 -11.22 -28.57 21.25
CA ASN A 27 -12.24 -29.64 21.23
C ASN A 27 -13.46 -29.32 22.13
N ARG A 28 -13.84 -28.03 22.24
CA ARG A 28 -14.99 -27.60 23.03
C ARG A 28 -16.25 -27.53 22.17
N PRO A 29 -17.43 -27.94 22.69
CA PRO A 29 -18.68 -27.84 21.95
C PRO A 29 -19.04 -26.38 21.67
N VAL A 30 -19.19 -26.06 20.38
CA VAL A 30 -19.27 -24.70 19.82
C VAL A 30 -20.54 -23.94 20.19
N LEU A 31 -21.60 -24.65 20.62
CA LEU A 31 -22.96 -24.13 20.78
C LEU A 31 -23.45 -24.26 22.23
N LYS A 32 -22.67 -23.77 23.19
CA LYS A 32 -23.16 -23.59 24.57
C LYS A 32 -23.84 -22.22 24.70
N PRO A 33 -25.01 -22.11 25.35
CA PRO A 33 -25.73 -20.84 25.52
C PRO A 33 -24.90 -19.76 26.22
N ASN A 34 -23.98 -20.13 27.13
CA ASN A 34 -23.05 -19.18 27.76
C ASN A 34 -21.94 -18.67 26.83
N GLU A 35 -21.68 -19.32 25.69
CA GLU A 35 -20.63 -18.92 24.75
C GLU A 35 -21.15 -18.01 23.62
N LEU A 36 -22.46 -17.87 23.44
CA LEU A 36 -23.05 -16.97 22.43
C LEU A 36 -22.62 -15.51 22.64
N TRP A 37 -22.55 -15.07 23.89
CA TRP A 37 -22.06 -13.73 24.23
C TRP A 37 -20.57 -13.55 23.89
N THR A 38 -19.78 -14.61 24.02
CA THR A 38 -18.37 -14.60 23.64
C THR A 38 -18.18 -14.54 22.12
N HIS A 39 -19.05 -15.20 21.35
CA HIS A 39 -19.03 -15.08 19.88
C HIS A 39 -19.42 -13.65 19.45
N ALA A 40 -20.44 -13.08 20.07
CA ALA A 40 -20.86 -11.70 19.82
C ALA A 40 -19.75 -10.69 20.18
N SER A 41 -19.04 -10.87 21.30
CA SER A 41 -17.94 -9.98 21.68
C SER A 41 -16.74 -10.08 20.74
N TYR A 42 -16.42 -11.26 20.21
CA TYR A 42 -15.40 -11.45 19.19
C TYR A 42 -15.81 -10.79 17.86
N MET A 43 -17.05 -11.00 17.40
CA MET A 43 -17.57 -10.32 16.20
C MET A 43 -17.51 -8.80 16.36
N PHE A 44 -17.85 -8.28 17.54
CA PHE A 44 -17.80 -6.86 17.82
C PHE A 44 -16.38 -6.32 17.86
N ALA A 45 -15.45 -7.00 18.55
CA ALA A 45 -14.06 -6.59 18.65
C ALA A 45 -13.35 -6.58 17.28
N PHE A 46 -13.54 -7.63 16.48
CA PHE A 46 -12.94 -7.71 15.15
C PHE A 46 -13.68 -6.85 14.11
N GLY A 47 -15.00 -6.67 14.23
CA GLY A 47 -15.76 -5.73 13.40
C GLY A 47 -15.36 -4.27 13.67
N TRP A 48 -15.18 -3.88 14.94
CA TRP A 48 -14.66 -2.58 15.35
C TRP A 48 -13.21 -2.39 14.91
N GLY A 49 -12.37 -3.40 15.10
CA GLY A 49 -10.99 -3.41 14.63
C GLY A 49 -10.88 -3.21 13.11
N GLY A 50 -11.71 -3.91 12.33
CA GLY A 50 -11.78 -3.77 10.87
C GLY A 50 -12.23 -2.38 10.42
N TYR A 51 -13.19 -1.77 11.12
CA TYR A 51 -13.57 -0.38 10.89
C TYR A 51 -12.41 0.60 11.15
N GLY A 52 -11.68 0.41 12.25
CA GLY A 52 -10.51 1.21 12.59
C GLY A 52 -9.37 1.08 11.56
N LEU A 53 -9.09 -0.14 11.10
CA LEU A 53 -8.08 -0.43 10.09
C LEU A 53 -8.39 0.24 8.75
N ALA A 54 -9.64 0.13 8.28
CA ALA A 54 -10.08 0.80 7.05
C ALA A 54 -9.92 2.33 7.14
N HIS A 55 -10.12 2.91 8.33
CA HIS A 55 -9.93 4.34 8.54
C HIS A 55 -8.44 4.75 8.54
N LEU A 56 -7.56 3.89 9.07
CA LEU A 56 -6.12 4.09 9.01
C LEU A 56 -5.59 3.94 7.58
N GLU A 57 -6.08 2.96 6.81
CA GLU A 57 -5.69 2.77 5.40
C GLU A 57 -5.99 4.01 4.55
N LEU A 58 -7.18 4.60 4.71
CA LEU A 58 -7.53 5.85 4.02
C LEU A 58 -6.57 6.99 4.38
N LYS A 59 -6.17 7.07 5.66
CA LYS A 59 -5.24 8.10 6.15
C LYS A 59 -3.81 7.85 5.68
N VAL A 60 -3.38 6.59 5.59
CA VAL A 60 -2.07 6.23 5.06
C VAL A 60 -2.01 6.51 3.56
N ASN A 61 -3.05 6.12 2.81
CA ASN A 61 -3.07 6.27 1.37
C ASN A 61 -3.08 7.76 0.94
N SER A 62 -3.80 8.62 1.67
CA SER A 62 -3.79 10.06 1.41
C SER A 62 -2.42 10.68 1.68
N ARG A 63 -1.73 10.27 2.75
CA ARG A 63 -0.34 10.70 3.02
C ARG A 63 0.64 10.15 2.00
N LEU A 64 0.42 8.94 1.50
CA LEU A 64 1.27 8.35 0.47
C LEU A 64 1.14 9.09 -0.87
N ALA A 65 -0.08 9.48 -1.24
CA ALA A 65 -0.34 10.30 -2.41
C ALA A 65 0.32 11.69 -2.28
N GLU A 66 0.17 12.33 -1.13
CA GLU A 66 0.82 13.61 -0.83
C GLU A 66 2.36 13.51 -0.93
N LEU A 67 2.96 12.45 -0.37
CA LEU A 67 4.40 12.21 -0.50
C LEU A 67 4.84 11.93 -1.94
N ARG A 68 4.00 11.26 -2.73
CA ARG A 68 4.27 11.02 -4.15
C ARG A 68 4.31 12.34 -4.93
N ASP A 69 3.36 13.23 -4.67
CA ASP A 69 3.29 14.54 -5.31
C ASP A 69 4.47 15.43 -4.90
N MET A 70 4.82 15.45 -3.61
CA MET A 70 6.01 16.16 -3.13
C MET A 70 7.31 15.66 -3.78
N ARG A 71 7.44 14.35 -3.99
CA ARG A 71 8.60 13.77 -4.70
C ARG A 71 8.64 14.16 -6.17
N LEU A 72 7.49 14.25 -6.84
CA LEU A 72 7.43 14.69 -8.24
C LEU A 72 7.84 16.17 -8.36
N GLN A 73 7.30 17.03 -7.51
CA GLN A 73 7.66 18.45 -7.47
C GLN A 73 9.15 18.64 -7.14
N ALA A 74 9.69 17.89 -6.18
CA ALA A 74 11.11 17.95 -5.86
C ALA A 74 12.00 17.51 -7.03
N LYS A 75 11.56 16.52 -7.83
CA LYS A 75 12.26 16.09 -9.05
C LYS A 75 12.23 17.15 -10.13
N GLU A 76 11.09 17.81 -10.34
CA GLU A 76 10.95 18.91 -11.31
C GLU A 76 11.87 20.07 -10.94
N ILE A 77 11.86 20.51 -9.68
CA ILE A 77 12.76 21.57 -9.19
C ILE A 77 14.24 21.15 -9.33
N ALA A 78 14.57 19.89 -9.04
CA ALA A 78 15.93 19.39 -9.21
C ALA A 78 16.36 19.37 -10.69
N TRP A 79 15.43 19.07 -11.59
CA TRP A 79 15.66 19.08 -13.03
C TRP A 79 15.86 20.50 -13.56
N GLU A 80 15.04 21.45 -13.13
CA GLU A 80 15.18 22.87 -13.47
C GLU A 80 16.52 23.42 -12.99
N ARG A 81 16.89 23.18 -11.72
CA ARG A 81 18.19 23.58 -11.18
C ARG A 81 19.35 22.90 -11.87
N ALA A 82 19.19 21.65 -12.32
CA ALA A 82 20.20 20.96 -13.12
C ALA A 82 20.34 21.58 -14.51
N ALA A 83 19.23 21.96 -15.16
CA ALA A 83 19.24 22.66 -16.44
C ALA A 83 19.86 24.06 -16.34
N GLU A 84 19.54 24.82 -15.29
CA GLU A 84 20.16 26.12 -15.01
C GLU A 84 21.66 26.00 -14.73
N ARG A 85 22.08 25.05 -13.90
CA ARG A 85 23.50 24.79 -13.66
C ARG A 85 24.24 24.37 -14.93
N ARG A 86 23.61 23.59 -15.81
CA ARG A 86 24.17 23.22 -17.12
C ARG A 86 24.35 24.44 -18.02
N LYS A 87 23.40 25.38 -18.02
CA LYS A 87 23.51 26.66 -18.74
C LYS A 87 24.64 27.53 -18.17
N GLN A 88 24.77 27.62 -16.84
CA GLN A 88 25.84 28.37 -16.18
C GLN A 88 27.23 27.78 -16.41
N MET A 89 27.35 26.45 -16.48
CA MET A 89 28.60 25.77 -16.75
C MET A 89 28.99 25.74 -18.24
N GLY A 90 28.18 26.32 -19.14
CA GLY A 90 28.50 26.37 -20.57
C GLY A 90 28.60 25.00 -21.23
N VAL A 91 27.91 23.98 -20.70
CA VAL A 91 28.01 22.60 -21.18
C VAL A 91 27.48 22.52 -22.61
N PRO A 92 28.25 21.99 -23.58
CA PRO A 92 27.80 21.89 -24.96
C PRO A 92 26.58 20.96 -25.09
N PRO A 93 25.61 21.28 -25.98
CA PRO A 93 24.33 20.57 -26.07
C PRO A 93 24.48 19.07 -26.36
N GLU A 94 25.52 18.66 -27.10
CA GLU A 94 25.80 17.24 -27.38
C GLU A 94 26.06 16.40 -26.13
N GLU A 95 26.74 16.94 -25.11
CA GLU A 95 27.03 16.18 -23.88
C GLU A 95 25.80 16.01 -22.99
N ALA A 96 24.89 16.98 -23.03
CA ALA A 96 23.62 16.92 -22.32
C ALA A 96 22.70 15.85 -22.93
N GLU A 97 22.66 15.74 -24.25
CA GLU A 97 21.89 14.73 -24.98
C GLU A 97 22.41 13.31 -24.73
N ARG A 98 23.74 13.12 -24.74
CA ARG A 98 24.37 11.83 -24.38
C ARG A 98 23.98 11.38 -22.97
N HIS A 99 23.95 12.28 -22.00
CA HIS A 99 23.51 11.95 -20.63
C HIS A 99 22.03 11.52 -20.57
N VAL A 100 21.15 12.18 -21.32
CA VAL A 100 19.73 11.82 -21.39
C VAL A 100 19.54 10.46 -22.06
N GLU A 101 20.31 10.18 -23.12
CA GLU A 101 20.30 8.89 -23.81
C GLU A 101 20.79 7.76 -22.89
N ILE A 102 21.87 7.96 -22.15
CA ILE A 102 22.38 6.99 -21.17
C ILE A 102 21.32 6.71 -20.10
N VAL A 103 20.71 7.73 -19.52
CA VAL A 103 19.66 7.57 -18.50
C VAL A 103 18.42 6.85 -19.08
N ARG A 104 18.04 7.15 -20.32
CA ARG A 104 16.95 6.46 -21.01
C ARG A 104 17.27 4.98 -21.22
N LYS A 105 18.48 4.67 -21.69
CA LYS A 105 18.94 3.29 -21.92
C LYS A 105 19.04 2.48 -20.62
N ILE A 106 19.50 3.11 -19.54
CA ILE A 106 19.50 2.48 -18.20
C ILE A 106 18.07 2.14 -17.78
N ARG A 107 17.11 3.06 -17.97
CA ARG A 107 15.69 2.80 -17.66
C ARG A 107 15.13 1.64 -18.49
N GLU A 108 15.36 1.63 -19.80
CA GLU A 108 14.90 0.54 -20.67
C GLU A 108 15.51 -0.81 -20.29
N LEU A 109 16.79 -0.84 -19.89
CA LEU A 109 17.44 -2.04 -19.41
C LEU A 109 16.84 -2.51 -18.08
N GLN A 110 16.51 -1.58 -17.19
CA GLN A 110 15.90 -1.89 -15.91
C GLN A 110 14.46 -2.40 -16.06
N ASP A 111 13.65 -1.79 -16.94
CA ASP A 111 12.30 -2.27 -17.26
C ASP A 111 12.32 -3.68 -17.88
N LYS A 112 13.33 -3.98 -18.72
CA LYS A 112 13.54 -5.33 -19.25
C LYS A 112 13.95 -6.31 -18.16
N LEU A 113 14.74 -5.87 -17.18
CA LEU A 113 15.16 -6.70 -16.05
C LEU A 113 13.99 -7.01 -15.12
N ASP A 114 13.19 -5.99 -14.79
CA ASP A 114 12.02 -6.12 -13.92
C ASP A 114 10.89 -6.91 -14.61
N GLY A 115 10.71 -6.73 -15.93
CA GLY A 115 9.77 -7.50 -16.74
C GLY A 115 10.21 -8.95 -17.02
N THR A 116 11.45 -9.33 -16.70
CA THR A 116 11.96 -10.71 -16.78
C THR A 116 12.13 -11.37 -15.41
N ALA A 117 11.84 -10.66 -14.32
CA ALA A 117 11.81 -11.23 -12.98
C ALA A 117 10.57 -12.15 -12.84
N PRO A 118 10.75 -13.45 -12.57
CA PRO A 118 9.62 -14.35 -12.37
C PRO A 118 9.04 -14.09 -10.97
N GLY A 119 8.00 -13.24 -10.88
CA GLY A 119 7.30 -13.09 -9.59
C GLY A 119 6.44 -11.86 -9.34
N SER A 120 5.73 -11.29 -10.33
CA SER A 120 4.66 -10.33 -10.04
C SER A 120 3.36 -10.70 -10.77
N HIS A 121 2.73 -11.77 -10.29
CA HIS A 121 1.28 -11.89 -10.24
C HIS A 121 0.82 -11.46 -8.84
#